data_AF-A0A0Q6KGK4-F1
#
_entry.id   AF-A0A0Q6KGK4-F1
#
_cell.length_a   1.000
_cell.length_b   1.000
_cell.length_c   1.000
_cell.angle_alpha   90.00
_cell.angle_beta   90.00
_cell.angle_gamma   90.00
#
_symmetry.space_group_name_H-M   'P 1'
#
loop_
_entity.id
_entity.type
_entity.pdbx_description
1 polymer ?
#
loop_
_entity_poly.entity_id
_entity_poly.type
_entity_poly.pdbx_seq_one_letter_code
_entity_poly.pdbx_strand_id
1 'polypeptide(L)'
;MRLARTAFALDEVQGFLRGGENNPLVESYLVQYLLVAFYSELEEHVKGIIAARISQVQDRKVAYFVAKTHEHMLKRVKKSEINDVLQKFGCGEGDVISSLVGDLNLQPYYDIITNRHLVSHQGGTNMTMSQVAAALPVAEVVLNALAGALAADEVPPQSRQATEFEALEGAPNAGVIIRAYCWVRNMWR
;
A
#
# COMPACT_ATOMS: atom_id res chain seq x y z
N MET A 1 -9.78 -9.05 -6.01
CA MET A 1 -10.21 -8.89 -4.62
C MET A 1 -11.30 -7.84 -4.59
N ARG A 2 -12.34 -8.07 -3.79
CA ARG A 2 -13.53 -7.23 -3.74
C ARG A 2 -13.72 -6.71 -2.33
N LEU A 3 -14.05 -5.42 -2.19
CA LEU A 3 -14.40 -4.80 -0.90
C LEU A 3 -15.88 -5.06 -0.61
N ALA A 4 -16.23 -6.31 -0.33
CA ALA A 4 -17.61 -6.78 -0.26
C ALA A 4 -18.42 -6.14 0.87
N ARG A 5 -17.83 -5.94 2.05
CA ARG A 5 -18.52 -5.30 3.18
C ARG A 5 -18.82 -3.84 2.87
N THR A 6 -17.85 -3.14 2.29
CA THR A 6 -18.00 -1.73 1.92
C THR A 6 -18.98 -1.55 0.78
N ALA A 7 -18.93 -2.42 -0.23
CA ALA A 7 -19.89 -2.40 -1.34
C ALA A 7 -21.32 -2.60 -0.83
N PHE A 8 -21.54 -3.60 0.03
CA PHE A 8 -22.84 -3.83 0.65
C PHE A 8 -23.30 -2.63 1.48
N ALA A 9 -22.43 -2.08 2.33
CA ALA A 9 -22.76 -0.90 3.13
C ALA A 9 -23.09 0.33 2.27
N LEU A 10 -22.39 0.51 1.15
CA LEU A 10 -22.65 1.58 0.19
C LEU A 10 -24.03 1.41 -0.44
N ASP A 11 -24.38 0.21 -0.88
CA ASP A 11 -25.68 -0.09 -1.49
C ASP A 11 -26.83 0.19 -0.50
N GLU A 12 -26.70 -0.24 0.75
CA GLU A 12 -27.69 0.00 1.81
C GLU A 12 -27.86 1.50 2.10
N VAL A 13 -26.74 2.24 2.22
CA VAL A 13 -26.76 3.69 2.46
C VAL A 13 -27.39 4.43 1.28
N GLN A 14 -27.06 4.07 0.04
CA GLN A 14 -27.67 4.66 -1.14
C GLN A 14 -29.16 4.35 -1.23
N GLY A 15 -29.58 3.13 -0.87
CA GLY A 15 -30.98 2.75 -0.78
C GLY A 15 -31.74 3.60 0.23
N PHE A 16 -31.18 3.77 1.43
CA PHE A 16 -31.74 4.62 2.48
C PHE A 16 -31.92 6.07 2.04
N LEU A 17 -30.90 6.68 1.42
CA LEU A 17 -30.95 8.06 0.96
C LEU A 17 -31.97 8.28 -0.16
N ARG A 18 -32.17 7.31 -1.06
CA ARG A 18 -33.19 7.38 -2.11
C ARG A 18 -34.63 7.32 -1.56
N GLY A 19 -34.84 6.66 -0.43
CA GLY A 19 -36.16 6.46 0.18
C GLY A 19 -36.55 7.49 1.24
N GLY A 20 -35.62 8.34 1.68
CA GLY A 20 -35.83 9.31 2.76
C GLY A 20 -35.84 10.77 2.31
N GLU A 21 -36.08 11.68 3.26
CA GLU A 21 -35.79 13.10 3.05
C GLU A 21 -34.27 13.30 2.96
N ASN A 22 -33.81 13.89 1.85
CA ASN A 22 -32.39 14.21 1.63
C ASN A 22 -31.91 15.27 2.62
N ASN A 23 -31.48 14.84 3.81
CA ASN A 23 -30.85 15.69 4.81
C ASN A 23 -29.31 15.66 4.62
N PRO A 24 -28.67 16.79 4.28
CA PRO A 24 -27.23 16.84 4.05
C PRO A 24 -26.38 16.44 5.25
N LEU A 25 -26.86 16.66 6.48
CA LEU A 25 -26.16 16.24 7.69
C LEU A 25 -26.15 14.72 7.82
N VAL A 26 -27.28 14.09 7.52
CA VAL A 26 -27.40 12.62 7.52
C VAL A 26 -26.49 12.02 6.46
N GLU A 27 -26.49 12.56 5.24
CA GLU A 27 -25.55 12.11 4.19
C GLU A 27 -24.09 12.23 4.68
N SER A 28 -23.69 13.36 5.27
CA SER A 28 -22.32 13.54 5.78
C SER A 28 -21.94 12.48 6.81
N TYR A 29 -22.82 12.13 7.76
CA TYR A 29 -22.53 11.06 8.72
C TYR A 29 -22.40 9.69 8.07
N LEU A 30 -23.25 9.39 7.08
CA LEU A 30 -23.19 8.14 6.32
C LEU A 30 -21.91 8.06 5.47
N VAL A 31 -21.45 9.17 4.89
CA VAL A 31 -20.13 9.27 4.23
C VAL A 31 -19.05 8.91 5.23
N GLN A 32 -19.01 9.54 6.40
CA GLN A 32 -17.97 9.29 7.40
C GLN A 32 -17.94 7.83 7.85
N TYR A 33 -19.11 7.23 8.05
CA TYR A 33 -19.24 5.79 8.32
C TYR A 33 -18.61 4.95 7.21
N LEU A 34 -18.96 5.22 5.94
CA LEU A 34 -18.43 4.49 4.79
C LEU A 34 -16.91 4.68 4.62
N LEU A 35 -16.37 5.87 4.91
CA LEU A 35 -14.91 6.11 4.90
C LEU A 35 -14.18 5.20 5.89
N VAL A 36 -14.74 5.02 7.09
CA VAL A 36 -14.17 4.14 8.12
C VAL A 36 -14.30 2.67 7.72
N ALA A 37 -15.48 2.26 7.23
CA ALA A 37 -15.74 0.89 6.78
C ALA A 37 -14.79 0.50 5.62
N PHE A 38 -14.74 1.34 4.58
CA PHE A 38 -13.85 1.21 3.42
C PHE A 38 -12.41 1.02 3.86
N TYR A 39 -11.90 1.92 4.70
CA TYR A 39 -10.50 1.91 5.08
C TYR A 39 -10.16 0.66 5.92
N SER A 40 -11.06 0.25 6.81
CA SER A 40 -10.85 -0.93 7.66
C SER A 40 -10.73 -2.21 6.82
N GLU A 41 -11.62 -2.39 5.84
CA GLU A 41 -11.62 -3.56 4.96
C GLU A 41 -10.41 -3.54 4.01
N LEU A 42 -10.07 -2.37 3.47
CA LEU A 42 -8.88 -2.19 2.65
C LEU A 42 -7.61 -2.57 3.42
N GLU A 43 -7.45 -2.09 4.66
CA GLU A 43 -6.33 -2.42 5.53
C GLU A 43 -6.24 -3.92 5.83
N GLU A 44 -7.38 -4.55 6.10
CA GLU A 44 -7.48 -6.00 6.32
C GLU A 44 -7.00 -6.78 5.09
N HIS A 45 -7.43 -6.40 3.88
CA HIS A 45 -6.99 -7.05 2.65
C HIS A 45 -5.49 -6.86 2.40
N VAL A 46 -4.96 -5.64 2.55
CA VAL A 46 -3.52 -5.38 2.36
C VAL A 46 -2.70 -6.24 3.33
N LYS A 47 -3.10 -6.30 4.61
CA LYS A 47 -2.44 -7.16 5.62
C LYS A 47 -2.54 -8.64 5.25
N GLY A 48 -3.70 -9.08 4.75
CA GLY A 48 -3.91 -10.44 4.27
C GLY A 48 -2.97 -10.84 3.12
N ILE A 49 -2.78 -9.95 2.13
CA ILE A 49 -1.88 -10.20 1.00
C ILE A 49 -0.44 -10.36 1.48
N ILE A 50 0.03 -9.45 2.35
CA ILE A 50 1.41 -9.49 2.87
C ILE A 50 1.62 -10.74 3.72
N ALA A 51 0.66 -11.07 4.59
CA ALA A 51 0.72 -12.28 5.41
C ALA A 51 0.76 -13.55 4.53
N ALA A 52 -0.02 -13.58 3.44
CA ALA A 52 0.01 -14.68 2.49
C ALA A 52 1.40 -14.85 1.85
N ARG A 53 2.06 -13.76 1.42
CA ARG A 53 3.42 -13.84 0.87
C ARG A 53 4.44 -14.31 1.92
N ILE A 54 4.38 -13.78 3.14
CA ILE A 54 5.28 -14.20 4.22
C ILE A 54 5.08 -15.69 4.56
N SER A 55 3.85 -16.20 4.48
CA SER A 55 3.56 -17.62 4.76
C SER A 55 4.20 -18.61 3.79
N GLN A 56 4.66 -18.15 2.63
CA GLN A 56 5.37 -18.96 1.64
C GLN A 56 6.86 -19.17 2.01
N VAL A 57 7.39 -18.42 2.98
CA VAL A 57 8.76 -18.60 3.47
C VAL A 57 8.87 -19.91 4.24
N GLN A 58 9.73 -20.82 3.77
CA GLN A 58 9.89 -22.15 4.36
C GLN A 58 10.47 -22.10 5.79
N ASP A 59 11.37 -21.15 6.08
CA ASP A 59 11.90 -20.96 7.42
C ASP A 59 10.88 -20.26 8.31
N ARG A 60 10.27 -21.04 9.21
CA ARG A 60 9.24 -20.56 10.15
C ARG A 60 9.75 -19.47 11.10
N LYS A 61 11.02 -19.51 11.51
CA LYS A 61 11.57 -18.50 12.44
C LYS A 61 11.75 -17.17 11.72
N VAL A 62 12.24 -17.21 10.48
CA VAL A 62 12.34 -16.02 9.62
C VAL A 62 10.95 -15.48 9.32
N ALA A 63 10.00 -16.33 8.90
CA ALA A 63 8.62 -15.93 8.65
C ALA A 63 7.98 -15.26 9.87
N TYR A 64 8.15 -15.84 11.07
CA TYR A 64 7.65 -15.26 12.32
C TYR A 64 8.32 -13.92 12.66
N PHE A 65 9.64 -13.84 12.53
CA PHE A 65 10.39 -12.59 12.76
C PHE A 65 9.93 -11.48 11.81
N VAL A 66 9.78 -11.79 10.53
CA VAL A 66 9.30 -10.88 9.49
C VAL A 66 7.87 -10.44 9.81
N ALA A 67 6.96 -11.39 10.10
CA ALA A 67 5.58 -11.08 10.48
C ALA A 67 5.50 -10.15 11.71
N LYS A 68 6.28 -10.42 12.76
CA LYS A 68 6.31 -9.59 13.97
C LYS A 68 6.95 -8.23 13.78
N THR A 69 8.00 -8.14 12.96
CA THR A 69 8.62 -6.86 12.61
C THR A 69 7.69 -6.02 11.71
N HIS A 70 6.78 -6.67 10.99
CA HIS A 70 5.91 -6.03 10.00
C HIS A 70 4.47 -5.77 10.46
N GLU A 71 4.08 -6.24 11.66
CA GLU A 71 2.78 -5.97 12.29
C GLU A 71 2.46 -4.46 12.36
N HIS A 72 3.50 -3.61 12.39
CA HIS A 72 3.38 -2.14 12.46
C HIS A 72 3.90 -1.38 11.22
N MET A 73 4.29 -2.07 10.14
CA MET A 73 4.88 -1.38 8.97
C MET A 73 3.89 -0.52 8.22
N LEU A 74 2.67 -1.03 8.01
CA LEU A 74 1.61 -0.27 7.37
C LEU A 74 0.82 0.46 8.44
N LYS A 75 1.28 1.68 8.75
CA LYS A 75 0.48 2.59 9.57
C LYS A 75 -0.71 3.09 8.78
N ARG A 76 -0.55 3.19 7.45
CA ARG A 76 -1.58 3.61 6.52
C ARG A 76 -1.50 2.84 5.21
N VAL A 77 -2.65 2.71 4.56
CA VAL A 77 -2.73 2.18 3.18
C VAL A 77 -2.57 3.32 2.17
N LYS A 78 -1.61 4.22 2.39
CA LYS A 78 -1.24 5.23 1.38
C LYS A 78 -0.41 4.55 0.29
N LYS A 79 -0.50 5.04 -0.94
CA LYS A 79 0.29 4.51 -2.04
C LYS A 79 1.80 4.51 -1.76
N SER A 80 2.33 5.58 -1.17
CA SER A 80 3.74 5.63 -0.78
C SER A 80 4.10 4.50 0.19
N GLU A 81 3.26 4.24 1.19
CA GLU A 81 3.50 3.14 2.15
C GLU A 81 3.39 1.76 1.47
N ILE A 82 2.47 1.60 0.51
CA ILE A 82 2.38 0.37 -0.31
C ILE A 82 3.66 0.18 -1.13
N ASN A 83 4.14 1.22 -1.82
CA ASN A 83 5.39 1.16 -2.58
C ASN A 83 6.60 0.86 -1.68
N ASP A 84 6.66 1.45 -0.48
CA ASP A 84 7.73 1.17 0.49
C ASP A 84 7.71 -0.30 0.94
N VAL A 85 6.52 -0.90 1.08
CA VAL A 85 6.40 -2.34 1.34
C VAL A 85 6.88 -3.14 0.15
N LEU A 86 6.42 -2.83 -1.07
CA LEU A 86 6.83 -3.54 -2.30
C LEU A 86 8.35 -3.50 -2.51
N GLN A 87 8.99 -2.37 -2.25
CA GLN A 87 10.45 -2.23 -2.30
C GLN A 87 11.17 -3.18 -1.34
N LYS A 88 10.64 -3.37 -0.12
CA LYS A 88 11.20 -4.32 0.86
C LYS A 88 11.08 -5.78 0.41
N PHE A 89 10.09 -6.10 -0.42
CA PHE A 89 9.96 -7.40 -1.07
C PHE A 89 10.75 -7.52 -2.37
N GLY A 90 11.47 -6.47 -2.78
CA GLY A 90 12.27 -6.48 -4.00
C GLY A 90 11.47 -6.34 -5.29
N CYS A 91 10.23 -5.85 -5.25
CA CYS A 91 9.36 -5.71 -6.42
C CYS A 91 9.75 -4.56 -7.38
N GLY A 92 10.92 -3.93 -7.17
CA GLY A 92 11.40 -2.78 -7.95
C GLY A 92 11.51 -1.50 -7.13
N GLU A 93 12.09 -0.47 -7.73
CA GLU A 93 12.26 0.87 -7.12
C GLU A 93 11.20 1.85 -7.66
N GLY A 94 10.96 2.92 -6.90
CA GLY A 94 10.06 3.99 -7.32
C GLY A 94 8.58 3.63 -7.21
N ASP A 95 7.80 4.04 -8.22
CA ASP A 95 6.35 4.02 -8.18
C ASP A 95 5.73 2.78 -8.84
N VAL A 96 5.93 1.63 -8.18
CA VAL A 96 5.52 0.31 -8.68
C VAL A 96 4.01 0.22 -8.86
N ILE A 97 3.20 0.79 -7.96
CA ILE A 97 1.74 0.75 -8.12
C ILE A 97 1.29 1.51 -9.36
N SER A 98 1.85 2.70 -9.62
CA SER A 98 1.45 3.44 -10.84
C SER A 98 1.87 2.72 -12.12
N SER A 99 3.01 2.06 -12.16
CA SER A 99 3.39 1.29 -13.35
C SER A 99 2.49 0.08 -13.56
N LEU A 100 2.03 -0.57 -12.49
CA LEU A 100 1.12 -1.72 -12.57
C LEU A 100 -0.31 -1.35 -12.93
N VAL A 101 -0.81 -0.19 -12.49
CA VAL A 101 -2.17 0.26 -12.78
C VAL A 101 -2.29 1.07 -14.09
N GLY A 102 -1.15 1.41 -14.71
CA GLY A 102 -1.10 2.17 -15.96
C GLY A 102 -1.72 3.57 -15.82
N ASP A 103 -2.55 3.94 -16.79
CA ASP A 103 -3.20 5.26 -16.87
C ASP A 103 -4.44 5.41 -15.98
N LEU A 104 -4.69 4.46 -15.06
CA LEU A 104 -5.84 4.53 -14.16
C LEU A 104 -5.77 5.78 -13.28
N ASN A 105 -6.86 6.54 -13.22
CA ASN A 105 -6.98 7.66 -12.31
C ASN A 105 -7.07 7.18 -10.85
N LEU A 106 -5.96 7.32 -10.12
CA LEU A 106 -5.87 6.97 -8.69
C LEU A 106 -6.42 8.05 -7.74
N GLN A 107 -6.88 9.20 -8.25
CA GLN A 107 -7.35 10.30 -7.41
C GLN A 107 -8.49 9.90 -6.45
N PRO A 108 -9.53 9.15 -6.87
CA PRO A 108 -10.60 8.72 -5.96
C PRO A 108 -10.07 7.90 -4.77
N TYR A 109 -9.04 7.08 -5.00
CA TYR A 109 -8.36 6.34 -3.94
C TYR A 109 -7.60 7.28 -3.01
N TYR A 110 -6.90 8.30 -3.51
CA TYR A 110 -6.21 9.24 -2.61
C TYR A 110 -7.18 10.09 -1.78
N ASP A 111 -8.28 10.50 -2.40
CA ASP A 111 -9.29 11.33 -1.75
C ASP A 111 -9.93 10.60 -0.57
N ILE A 112 -10.25 9.31 -0.74
CA ILE A 112 -10.89 8.51 0.32
C ILE A 112 -9.94 8.28 1.51
N ILE A 113 -8.66 7.97 1.24
CA ILE A 113 -7.64 7.80 2.29
C ILE A 113 -7.40 9.11 3.04
N THR A 114 -7.36 10.23 2.32
CA THR A 114 -7.17 11.56 2.90
C THR A 114 -8.37 11.98 3.75
N ASN A 115 -9.60 11.77 3.26
CA ASN A 115 -10.80 12.12 4.00
C ASN A 115 -11.00 11.24 5.24
N ARG A 116 -10.69 9.94 5.19
CA ARG A 116 -10.69 9.10 6.39
C ARG A 116 -9.73 9.65 7.47
N HIS A 117 -8.59 10.19 7.06
CA HIS A 117 -7.66 10.82 7.99
C HIS A 117 -8.26 12.08 8.64
N LEU A 118 -8.94 12.93 7.87
CA LEU A 118 -9.65 14.09 8.40
C LEU A 118 -10.75 13.72 9.39
N VAL A 119 -11.56 12.69 9.07
CA VAL A 119 -12.60 12.16 9.97
C VAL A 119 -12.01 11.70 11.29
N SER A 120 -10.86 11.01 11.28
CA SER A 120 -10.19 10.58 12.51
C SER A 120 -9.63 11.72 13.36
N HIS A 121 -9.47 12.91 12.78
CA HIS A 121 -9.05 14.13 13.47
C HIS A 121 -10.21 15.08 13.79
N GLN A 122 -11.46 14.56 13.80
CA GLN A 122 -12.68 15.33 14.08
C GLN A 122 -12.94 16.47 13.07
N GLY A 123 -12.32 16.42 11.89
CA GLY A 123 -12.48 17.44 10.85
C GLY A 123 -13.71 17.26 9.95
N GLY A 124 -14.52 16.21 10.18
CA GLY A 124 -15.61 15.84 9.29
C GLY A 124 -15.11 15.34 7.93
N THR A 125 -15.95 15.45 6.91
CA THR A 125 -15.61 15.08 5.52
C THR A 125 -16.27 16.03 4.53
N ASN A 126 -15.55 16.30 3.43
CA ASN A 126 -16.08 17.00 2.27
C ASN A 126 -16.40 16.04 1.11
N MET A 127 -16.34 14.72 1.36
CA MET A 127 -16.69 13.74 0.34
C MET A 127 -18.20 13.54 0.23
N THR A 128 -18.64 13.24 -0.98
CA THR A 128 -20.01 12.86 -1.31
C THR A 128 -20.14 11.35 -1.48
N MET A 129 -21.38 10.84 -1.49
CA MET A 129 -21.66 9.43 -1.81
C MET A 129 -21.13 8.98 -3.17
N SER A 130 -21.22 9.84 -4.19
CA SER A 130 -20.70 9.51 -5.53
C SER A 130 -19.18 9.35 -5.54
N GLN A 131 -18.46 10.14 -4.74
CA GLN A 131 -17.01 10.03 -4.63
C GLN A 131 -16.58 8.74 -3.90
N VAL A 132 -17.31 8.34 -2.85
CA VAL A 132 -17.07 7.05 -2.19
C VAL A 132 -17.31 5.89 -3.16
N ALA A 133 -18.40 5.93 -3.94
CA ALA A 133 -18.70 4.92 -4.94
C ALA A 133 -17.62 4.82 -6.03
N ALA A 134 -17.07 5.96 -6.46
CA ALA A 134 -15.99 5.99 -7.45
C ALA A 134 -14.66 5.42 -6.92
N ALA A 135 -14.40 5.52 -5.61
CA ALA A 135 -13.17 5.02 -5.01
C ALA A 135 -13.11 3.49 -4.92
N LEU A 136 -14.26 2.83 -4.78
CA LEU A 136 -14.36 1.38 -4.59
C LEU A 136 -13.69 0.56 -5.70
N PRO A 137 -14.03 0.72 -6.99
CA PRO A 137 -13.40 -0.04 -8.06
C PRO A 137 -11.90 0.27 -8.19
N VAL A 138 -11.48 1.52 -7.94
CA VAL A 138 -10.06 1.91 -7.99
C VAL A 138 -9.26 1.18 -6.91
N ALA A 139 -9.80 1.09 -5.70
CA ALA A 139 -9.16 0.40 -4.58
C ALA A 139 -9.00 -1.11 -4.85
N GLU A 140 -9.99 -1.73 -5.49
CA GLU A 140 -9.92 -3.14 -5.89
C GLU A 140 -8.81 -3.37 -6.92
N VAL A 141 -8.63 -2.46 -7.87
CA VAL A 141 -7.50 -2.52 -8.81
C VAL A 141 -6.16 -2.38 -8.08
N VAL A 142 -6.04 -1.45 -7.14
CA VAL A 142 -4.82 -1.30 -6.31
C VAL A 142 -4.52 -2.57 -5.52
N LEU A 143 -5.53 -3.20 -4.90
CA LEU A 143 -5.38 -4.47 -4.19
C LEU A 143 -4.91 -5.59 -5.12
N ASN A 144 -5.50 -5.69 -6.32
CA ASN A 144 -5.11 -6.70 -7.31
C ASN A 144 -3.67 -6.48 -7.80
N ALA A 145 -3.29 -5.23 -8.07
CA ALA A 145 -1.93 -4.88 -8.47
C ALA A 145 -0.91 -5.25 -7.37
N LEU A 146 -1.21 -4.94 -6.11
CA LEU A 146 -0.39 -5.32 -4.97
C LEU A 146 -0.23 -6.84 -4.84
N ALA A 147 -1.32 -7.60 -4.92
CA ALA A 147 -1.24 -9.06 -4.87
C ALA A 147 -0.47 -9.65 -6.05
N GLY A 148 -0.67 -9.12 -7.26
CA GLY A 148 0.09 -9.52 -8.44
C GLY A 148 1.59 -9.26 -8.28
N ALA A 149 1.96 -8.08 -7.79
CA ALA A 149 3.36 -7.71 -7.56
C ALA A 149 4.06 -8.62 -6.55
N LEU A 150 3.37 -9.02 -5.48
CA LEU A 150 3.92 -9.90 -4.45
C LEU A 150 3.88 -11.38 -4.82
N ALA A 151 3.00 -11.78 -5.75
CA ALA A 151 2.92 -13.14 -6.26
C ALA A 151 3.93 -13.42 -7.39
N ALA A 152 4.45 -12.38 -8.05
CA ALA A 152 5.52 -12.55 -9.03
C ALA A 152 6.79 -13.08 -8.33
N ASP A 153 7.20 -14.29 -8.68
CA ASP A 153 8.43 -14.90 -8.16
C ASP A 153 9.70 -14.35 -8.82
N GLU A 154 9.53 -13.67 -9.95
CA GLU A 154 10.61 -12.97 -10.63
C GLU A 154 10.80 -11.59 -10.00
N VAL A 155 11.93 -11.41 -9.32
CA VAL A 155 12.48 -10.08 -9.05
C VAL A 155 12.72 -9.45 -10.42
N PRO A 156 12.01 -8.37 -10.81
CA PRO A 156 12.29 -7.69 -12.08
C PRO A 156 13.77 -7.36 -12.08
N PRO A 157 14.51 -7.64 -13.18
CA PRO A 157 15.93 -7.35 -13.22
C PRO A 157 16.10 -5.88 -12.86
N GLN A 158 16.62 -5.63 -11.66
CA GLN A 158 16.96 -4.28 -11.22
C GLN A 158 17.78 -3.72 -12.37
N SER A 159 17.31 -2.63 -12.97
CA SER A 159 18.04 -1.95 -14.04
C SER A 159 19.46 -1.84 -13.55
N ARG A 160 20.35 -2.64 -14.15
CA ARG A 160 21.70 -2.83 -13.65
C ARG A 160 22.29 -1.44 -13.46
N GLN A 161 22.50 -1.02 -12.21
CA GLN A 161 23.62 -0.14 -11.90
C GLN A 161 24.91 -0.97 -12.05
N ALA A 162 25.07 -1.62 -13.20
CA ALA A 162 26.34 -2.09 -13.68
C ALA A 162 26.94 -0.89 -14.40
N THR A 163 27.73 -0.11 -13.67
CA THR A 163 28.98 0.52 -14.15
C THR A 163 29.50 1.46 -13.06
N GLU A 164 29.84 0.94 -11.88
CA GLU A 164 30.82 1.67 -11.03
C GLU A 164 31.67 0.73 -10.17
N PHE A 165 31.19 -0.47 -9.86
CA PHE A 165 32.00 -1.45 -9.12
C PHE A 165 33.01 -2.23 -9.99
N GLU A 166 32.70 -2.50 -11.26
CA GLU A 166 33.67 -3.12 -12.19
C GLU A 166 34.78 -2.15 -12.64
N ALA A 167 34.65 -0.84 -12.39
CA ALA A 167 35.69 0.14 -12.69
C ALA A 167 36.82 0.19 -11.64
N LEU A 168 36.66 -0.48 -10.48
CA LEU A 168 37.63 -0.45 -9.39
C LEU A 168 38.50 -1.71 -9.29
N GLU A 169 38.18 -2.79 -10.00
CA GLU A 169 39.01 -4.01 -10.03
C GLU A 169 40.29 -3.87 -10.89
N GLY A 170 40.42 -2.77 -11.63
CA GLY A 170 41.63 -2.44 -12.40
C GLY A 170 42.67 -1.56 -11.68
N ALA A 171 42.38 -1.09 -10.45
CA ALA A 171 43.27 -0.17 -9.75
C ALA A 171 44.25 -0.92 -8.82
N PRO A 172 45.57 -0.78 -8.97
CA PRO A 172 46.59 -1.55 -8.22
C PRO A 172 46.66 -1.27 -6.70
N ASN A 173 45.69 -0.54 -6.12
CA ASN A 173 45.60 -0.24 -4.69
C ASN A 173 44.19 -0.42 -4.06
N ALA A 174 43.26 -1.09 -4.76
CA ALA A 174 41.87 -1.22 -4.29
C ALA A 174 41.70 -2.01 -2.97
N GLY A 175 42.66 -2.87 -2.61
CA GLY A 175 42.58 -3.72 -1.41
C GLY A 175 42.58 -2.97 -0.06
N VAL A 176 43.09 -1.73 -0.01
CA VAL A 176 43.17 -0.95 1.24
C VAL A 176 41.92 -0.09 1.46
N ILE A 177 41.29 0.39 0.38
CA ILE A 177 40.11 1.26 0.46
C ILE A 177 38.83 0.45 0.76
N ILE A 178 38.74 -0.77 0.25
CA ILE A 178 37.57 -1.65 0.47
C ILE A 178 37.45 -2.08 1.96
N ARG A 179 38.58 -2.26 2.66
CA ARG A 179 38.56 -2.57 4.11
C ARG A 179 38.13 -1.38 4.97
N ALA A 180 38.35 -0.14 4.53
CA ALA A 180 37.91 1.05 5.27
C ALA A 180 36.38 1.26 5.19
N TYR A 181 35.76 1.01 4.03
CA TYR A 181 34.32 1.22 3.85
C TYR A 181 33.45 0.16 4.55
N CYS A 182 33.90 -1.10 4.65
CA CYS A 182 33.18 -2.11 5.42
C CYS A 182 33.27 -1.89 6.95
N TRP A 183 34.30 -1.18 7.44
CA TRP A 183 34.46 -0.94 8.88
C TRP A 183 33.59 0.24 9.38
N VAL A 184 33.48 1.32 8.61
CA VAL A 184 32.69 2.50 9.01
C VAL A 184 31.19 2.23 9.01
N ARG A 185 30.68 1.36 8.13
CA ARG A 185 29.24 1.04 8.04
C ARG A 185 28.71 0.18 9.20
N ASN A 186 29.59 -0.50 9.95
CA ASN A 186 29.22 -1.27 11.15
C ASN A 186 29.35 -0.47 12.46
N MET A 187 29.85 0.78 12.41
CA MET A 187 30.14 1.58 13.61
C MET A 187 29.06 2.62 13.95
N TRP A 188 28.04 2.77 13.09
CA TRP A 188 26.86 3.61 13.35
C TRP A 188 25.58 2.77 13.24
N ARG A 189 25.45 1.83 14.18
CA ARG A 189 24.15 1.41 14.76
C ARG A 189 24.06 2.00 16.15
#